data_AF-A0A8X6NAK5-F1
#
_entry.id   AF-A0A8X6NAK5-F1
#
_cell.length_a   1.000
_cell.length_b   1.000
_cell.length_c   1.000
_cell.angle_alpha   90.00
_cell.angle_beta   90.00
_cell.angle_gamma   90.00
#
_symmetry.space_group_name_H-M   'P 1'
#
loop_
_entity.id
_entity.type
_entity.pdbx_description
1 polymer ?
#
loop_
_entity_poly.entity_id
_entity_poly.type
_entity_poly.pdbx_seq_one_letter_code
_entity_poly.pdbx_strand_id
1 'polypeptide(L)' 'GGGSAGSVVAARLAEEECVSVLVLEAGKSPPKSTDIPAAGRSFLKTDIDWDYLTAPQEHTGNGLINN' A
#
# COMPACT_ATOMS: atom_id res chain seq x y z
N GLY A 1 7.56 -7.11 -0.94
CA GLY A 1 6.25 -6.47 -0.78
C GLY A 1 5.29 -7.01 -1.83
N GLY A 2 4.14 -7.50 -1.41
CA GLY A 2 2.97 -7.89 -2.21
C GLY A 2 2.05 -6.71 -2.54
N GLY A 3 2.61 -5.53 -2.82
CA GLY A 3 1.85 -4.42 -3.43
C GLY A 3 1.50 -4.69 -4.89
N SER A 4 0.96 -3.70 -5.60
CA SER A 4 0.45 -3.87 -6.98
C SER A 4 1.45 -4.54 -7.94
N ALA A 5 2.70 -4.08 -7.96
CA ALA A 5 3.73 -4.66 -8.81
C ALA A 5 4.21 -6.03 -8.28
N GLY A 6 4.45 -6.13 -6.97
CA GLY A 6 4.98 -7.35 -6.36
C GLY A 6 4.05 -8.55 -6.53
N SER A 7 2.74 -8.35 -6.37
CA SER A 7 1.73 -9.40 -6.57
C SER A 7 1.66 -9.87 -8.02
N VAL A 8 1.72 -8.95 -9.00
CA VAL A 8 1.71 -9.32 -10.43
C VAL A 8 2.98 -10.08 -10.82
N VAL A 9 4.16 -9.60 -10.40
CA VAL A 9 5.43 -10.26 -10.69
C VAL A 9 5.48 -11.64 -10.03
N ALA A 10 5.08 -11.76 -8.77
CA ALA A 10 5.06 -13.03 -8.07
C ALA A 10 4.13 -14.04 -8.76
N ALA A 11 2.94 -13.61 -9.17
CA ALA A 11 2.00 -14.46 -9.88
C ALA A 11 2.58 -14.97 -11.21
N ARG A 12 3.24 -14.11 -12.00
CA ARG A 12 3.88 -14.52 -13.27
C ARG A 12 5.07 -15.45 -13.07
N LEU A 13 5.91 -15.20 -12.08
CA LEU A 13 7.03 -16.08 -11.77
C LEU A 13 6.56 -17.46 -11.27
N ALA A 14 5.44 -17.51 -10.56
CA ALA A 14 4.87 -18.75 -10.05
C ALA A 14 4.20 -19.63 -11.14
N GLU A 15 4.06 -19.14 -12.38
CA GLU A 15 3.60 -19.96 -13.52
C GLU A 15 4.67 -20.95 -14.00
N GLU A 16 5.95 -20.72 -13.68
CA GLU A 16 7.07 -21.58 -14.05
C GLU A 16 7.33 -22.67 -12.99
N GLU A 17 7.10 -23.94 -13.32
CA GLU A 17 7.17 -25.07 -12.36
C GLU A 17 8.55 -25.23 -11.68
N CYS A 18 9.62 -24.75 -12.31
CA CYS A 18 10.98 -24.84 -11.77
C CYS A 18 11.34 -23.69 -10.81
N VAL A 19 10.44 -22.73 -10.60
CA VAL A 19 10.69 -21.53 -9.79
C VAL A 19 9.91 -21.60 -8.48
N SER A 20 10.62 -21.39 -7.36
CA SER A 20 9.99 -21.17 -6.05
C SER A 20 10.00 -19.69 -5.71
N VAL A 21 8.81 -19.14 -5.41
CA VAL A 21 8.63 -17.70 -5.15
C VAL A 21 8.25 -17.47 -3.68
N LEU A 22 8.94 -16.55 -3.01
CA LEU A 22 8.60 -16.06 -1.67
C LEU A 22 8.28 -14.56 -1.74
N VAL A 23 7.11 -14.16 -1.25
CA VAL A 23 6.74 -12.75 -1.09
C VAL A 23 6.70 -12.40 0.38
N LEU A 24 7.53 -11.43 0.78
CA LEU A 24 7.46 -10.81 2.10
C LEU A 24 6.63 -9.53 2.01
N GLU A 25 5.53 -9.47 2.73
CA GLU A 25 4.64 -8.32 2.83
C GLU A 25 4.58 -7.84 4.28
N ALA A 26 4.72 -6.53 4.50
CA ALA A 26 4.75 -5.95 5.84
C ALA A 26 3.32 -5.73 6.38
N GLY A 27 2.37 -5.44 5.48
CA GLY A 27 0.97 -5.30 5.81
C GLY A 27 0.30 -6.62 6.22
N LYS A 28 -0.84 -6.49 6.92
CA LYS A 28 -1.72 -7.61 7.23
C LYS A 28 -2.53 -8.00 5.99
N SER A 29 -3.26 -9.13 6.06
CA SER A 29 -4.29 -9.44 5.07
C SER A 29 -5.36 -8.32 5.05
N PRO A 30 -5.83 -7.93 3.86
CA PRO A 30 -6.78 -6.83 3.74
C PRO A 30 -8.12 -7.18 4.40
N PRO A 31 -8.74 -6.26 5.18
CA PRO A 31 -10.10 -6.46 5.69
C PRO A 31 -11.11 -6.37 4.54
N LYS A 32 -12.21 -7.14 4.61
CA LYS A 32 -13.26 -7.16 3.57
C LYS A 32 -13.84 -5.78 3.20
N SER A 33 -13.74 -4.80 4.09
CA SER A 33 -14.17 -3.43 3.80
C SER A 33 -13.39 -2.78 2.65
N THR A 34 -12.18 -3.26 2.32
CA THR A 34 -11.39 -2.74 1.19
C THR A 34 -12.05 -2.99 -0.17
N ASP A 35 -12.98 -3.94 -0.24
CA ASP A 35 -13.73 -4.26 -1.46
C ASP A 35 -14.89 -3.27 -1.72
N ILE A 36 -15.19 -2.38 -0.75
CA ILE A 36 -16.25 -1.37 -0.87
C ILE A 36 -15.64 -0.04 -1.33
N PRO A 37 -15.85 0.40 -2.59
CA PRO A 37 -15.18 1.61 -3.10
C PRO A 37 -15.48 2.87 -2.29
N ALA A 38 -16.72 3.01 -1.81
CA ALA A 38 -17.15 4.15 -1.00
C ALA A 38 -16.43 4.24 0.37
N ALA A 39 -15.87 3.13 0.86
CA ALA A 39 -15.15 3.10 2.13
C ALA A 39 -13.72 3.65 2.03
N GLY A 40 -13.17 3.87 0.82
CA GLY A 40 -11.75 4.16 0.60
C GLY A 40 -11.18 5.32 1.43
N ARG A 41 -11.95 6.39 1.63
CA ARG A 41 -11.51 7.54 2.46
C ARG A 41 -11.39 7.21 3.95
N SER A 42 -12.10 6.19 4.43
CA SER A 42 -12.10 5.79 5.84
C SER A 42 -10.80 5.09 6.25
N PHE A 43 -9.94 4.74 5.29
CA PHE A 43 -8.69 4.02 5.54
C PHE A 43 -7.47 4.92 5.74
N LEU A 44 -7.59 6.22 5.44
CA LEU A 44 -6.51 7.18 5.70
C LEU A 44 -6.20 7.23 7.20
N LYS A 45 -4.92 7.23 7.58
CA LYS A 45 -4.45 7.26 8.98
C LYS A 45 -4.91 6.08 9.84
N THR A 46 -5.14 4.93 9.22
CA THR A 46 -5.44 3.66 9.92
C THR A 46 -4.24 2.72 9.86
N ASP A 47 -4.34 1.51 10.42
CA ASP A 47 -3.25 0.53 10.42
C ASP A 47 -2.96 -0.11 9.05
N ILE A 48 -3.75 0.21 8.02
CA ILE A 48 -3.48 -0.19 6.61
C ILE A 48 -2.85 0.94 5.79
N ASP A 49 -2.73 2.14 6.35
CA ASP A 49 -2.03 3.28 5.77
C ASP A 49 -0.62 3.37 6.39
N TRP A 50 0.40 3.65 5.59
CA TRP A 50 1.74 3.88 6.11
C TRP A 50 1.84 5.22 6.85
N ASP A 51 0.92 6.16 6.59
CA ASP A 51 0.82 7.47 7.26
C ASP A 51 2.14 8.26 7.27
N TYR A 52 2.89 8.19 6.16
CA TYR A 52 4.09 9.00 6.00
C TYR A 52 3.73 10.49 5.87
N LEU A 53 4.50 11.33 6.56
CA LEU A 53 4.47 12.77 6.38
C LEU A 53 5.65 13.21 5.52
N THR A 54 5.42 14.18 4.65
CA THR A 54 6.50 14.87 3.92
C THR A 54 7.38 15.65 4.89
N ALA A 55 8.56 16.13 4.47
CA ALA A 55 9.21 17.24 5.16
C ALA A 55 8.40 18.54 4.91
N PRO A 56 8.57 19.60 5.73
CA PRO A 56 8.04 20.93 5.42
C PRO A 56 8.38 21.39 3.99
N GLN A 57 7.43 22.01 3.31
CA GLN A 57 7.42 22.40 1.90
C GLN A 57 7.12 23.91 1.70
N GLU A 58 8.16 24.71 1.52
CA GLU A 58 8.11 26.19 1.39
C GLU A 58 7.03 26.75 0.44
N HIS A 59 6.67 26.00 -0.61
CA HIS A 59 5.75 26.46 -1.67
C HIS A 59 4.31 25.91 -1.56
N THR A 60 3.89 25.44 -0.38
CA THR A 60 2.56 24.79 -0.19
C THR A 60 1.57 25.60 0.67
N GLY A 61 1.90 26.85 1.00
CA GLY A 61 0.93 27.81 1.55
C GLY A 61 0.49 27.55 3.00
N ASN A 62 1.28 26.84 3.81
CA ASN A 62 1.15 26.69 5.28
C ASN A 62 -0.22 26.18 5.82
N GLY A 63 -1.15 25.74 4.95
CA GLY A 63 -2.50 25.31 5.33
C GLY A 63 -2.64 23.86 5.80
N LEU A 64 -1.61 23.01 5.66
CA LEU A 64 -1.62 21.60 6.05
C LEU A 64 -0.39 21.24 6.90
N ILE A 65 -0.51 20.19 7.72
CA ILE A 65 0.57 19.72 8.60
C ILE A 65 1.73 19.19 7.73
N ASN A 66 2.96 19.65 8.02
CA ASN A 66 4.15 19.40 7.20
C ASN A 66 4.10 19.98 5.77
N ASN A 67 3.38 21.10 5.63
CA ASN A 67 3.73 22.15 4.68
C ASN A 67 5.01 22.87 5.07
#